data_AF-A0A537SLS5-F1
#
_entry.id   AF-A0A537SLS5-F1
#
_cell.length_a   1.000
_cell.length_b   1.000
_cell.length_c   1.000
_cell.angle_alpha   90.00
_cell.angle_beta   90.00
_cell.angle_gamma   90.00
#
_symmetry.space_group_name_H-M   'P 1'
#
loop_
_entity.id
_entity.type
_entity.pdbx_description
1 polymer ?
#
loop_
_entity_poly.entity_id
_entity_poly.type
_entity_poly.pdbx_seq_one_letter_code
_entity_poly.pdbx_strand_id
1 'polypeptide(L)'
;RGGAPVAVAIASGEVPLGLVDTAAILPMISSGQVLALGVAEPVRAQSMPDIPTLSEAGVPSFSAPSWLALFAPRGTPQDRIARLNAEIAKIMAMADAQRVLFAAGLEPATNSPSEMRRIIEADHKKWGQLIEASGLKAE
;
A
#
# COMPACT_ATOMS: atom_id res chain seq x y z
N ARG A 1 4.44 -12.97 -9.67
CA ARG A 1 2.97 -13.17 -9.73
C ARG A 1 2.31 -12.05 -8.90
N GLY A 2 1.18 -11.49 -9.33
CA GLY A 2 0.52 -10.38 -8.61
C GLY A 2 -0.19 -10.83 -7.33
N GLY A 3 -0.74 -9.87 -6.57
CA GLY A 3 -1.39 -10.13 -5.27
C GLY A 3 -2.60 -11.08 -5.34
N ALA A 4 -3.46 -10.97 -6.36
CA ALA A 4 -4.69 -11.77 -6.43
C ALA A 4 -4.44 -13.30 -6.57
N PRO A 5 -3.51 -13.78 -7.43
CA PRO A 5 -3.13 -15.19 -7.43
C PRO A 5 -2.56 -15.69 -6.09
N VAL A 6 -1.79 -14.87 -5.38
CA VAL A 6 -1.23 -15.25 -4.06
C VAL A 6 -2.34 -15.36 -3.02
N ALA A 7 -3.32 -14.44 -3.04
CA ALA A 7 -4.48 -14.51 -2.16
C ALA A 7 -5.24 -15.84 -2.30
N VAL A 8 -5.51 -16.27 -3.54
CA VAL A 8 -6.16 -17.56 -3.82
C VAL A 8 -5.31 -18.75 -3.36
N ALA A 9 -3.99 -18.70 -3.58
CA ALA A 9 -3.08 -19.76 -3.15
C ALA A 9 -3.04 -19.90 -1.62
N ILE A 10 -3.07 -18.79 -0.87
CA ILE A 10 -3.15 -18.81 0.60
C ILE A 10 -4.51 -19.38 1.03
N ALA A 11 -5.60 -18.86 0.45
CA ALA A 11 -6.96 -19.22 0.84
C ALA A 11 -7.33 -20.68 0.52
N SER A 12 -6.68 -21.28 -0.47
CA SER A 12 -6.81 -22.70 -0.81
C SER A 12 -5.84 -23.62 -0.04
N GLY A 13 -4.89 -23.04 0.72
CA GLY A 13 -3.85 -23.79 1.43
C GLY A 13 -2.70 -24.30 0.55
N GLU A 14 -2.62 -23.88 -0.72
CA GLU A 14 -1.48 -24.19 -1.60
C GLU A 14 -0.18 -23.58 -1.06
N VAL A 15 -0.26 -22.36 -0.51
CA VAL A 15 0.86 -21.72 0.20
C VAL A 15 0.44 -21.37 1.63
N PRO A 16 1.33 -21.59 2.63
CA PRO A 16 0.96 -21.39 4.04
C PRO A 16 0.95 -19.92 4.47
N LEU A 17 1.62 -19.04 3.73
CA LEU A 17 1.81 -17.63 4.06
C LEU A 17 2.16 -16.82 2.81
N GLY A 18 1.81 -15.54 2.79
CA GLY A 18 2.33 -14.58 1.82
C GLY A 18 2.17 -13.14 2.27
N LEU A 19 2.96 -12.25 1.66
CA LEU A 19 2.75 -10.80 1.69
C LEU A 19 1.88 -10.43 0.49
N VAL A 20 0.70 -9.87 0.75
CA VAL A 20 -0.33 -9.62 -0.26
C VAL A 20 -0.90 -8.23 -0.04
N ASP A 21 -1.17 -7.50 -1.13
CA ASP A 21 -1.85 -6.21 -1.07
C ASP A 21 -3.21 -6.38 -0.35
N THR A 22 -3.47 -5.52 0.64
CA THR A 22 -4.69 -5.54 1.45
C THR A 22 -5.95 -5.63 0.60
N ALA A 23 -6.04 -4.82 -0.46
CA ALA A 23 -7.19 -4.80 -1.37
C ALA A 23 -7.51 -6.17 -2.00
N ALA A 24 -6.50 -7.01 -2.23
CA ALA A 24 -6.67 -8.33 -2.83
C ALA A 24 -7.08 -9.41 -1.82
N ILE A 25 -6.70 -9.26 -0.55
CA ILE A 25 -6.91 -10.28 0.50
C ILE A 25 -8.04 -9.93 1.48
N LEU A 26 -8.48 -8.67 1.52
CA LEU A 26 -9.48 -8.16 2.47
C LEU A 26 -10.75 -9.02 2.54
N PRO A 27 -11.39 -9.44 1.42
CA PRO A 27 -12.59 -10.29 1.50
C PRO A 27 -12.35 -11.62 2.22
N MET A 28 -11.15 -12.22 2.04
CA MET A 28 -10.77 -13.48 2.67
C MET A 28 -10.49 -13.30 4.15
N ILE A 29 -9.89 -12.15 4.55
CA ILE A 29 -9.75 -11.76 5.96
C ILE A 29 -11.12 -11.57 6.61
N SER A 30 -12.00 -10.78 5.97
CA SER A 30 -13.34 -10.48 6.51
C SER A 30 -14.22 -11.73 6.65
N SER A 31 -14.04 -12.73 5.78
CA SER A 31 -14.75 -14.01 5.87
C SER A 31 -14.18 -14.99 6.91
N GLY A 32 -13.01 -14.69 7.48
CA GLY A 32 -12.28 -15.59 8.39
C GLY A 32 -11.56 -16.74 7.69
N GLN A 33 -11.54 -16.78 6.36
CA GLN A 33 -10.82 -17.80 5.60
C GLN A 33 -9.30 -17.65 5.71
N VAL A 34 -8.80 -16.41 5.85
CA VAL A 34 -7.38 -16.10 6.01
C VAL A 34 -7.18 -15.26 7.27
N LEU A 35 -6.16 -15.61 8.06
CA LEU A 35 -5.76 -14.83 9.23
C LEU A 35 -4.70 -13.79 8.83
N ALA A 36 -4.99 -12.52 9.09
CA ALA A 36 -4.00 -11.46 8.94
C ALA A 36 -3.05 -11.44 10.16
N LEU A 37 -1.75 -11.64 9.91
CA LEU A 37 -0.74 -11.65 10.97
C LEU A 37 -0.16 -10.27 11.28
N GLY A 38 -0.19 -9.36 10.31
CA GLY A 38 0.26 -7.99 10.48
C GLY A 38 0.27 -7.20 9.17
N VAL A 39 0.30 -5.88 9.26
CA VAL A 39 0.45 -4.95 8.12
C VAL A 39 1.93 -4.57 7.91
N ALA A 40 2.33 -4.29 6.67
CA ALA A 40 3.70 -3.94 6.30
C ALA A 40 4.03 -2.44 6.50
N GLU A 41 3.01 -1.67 6.86
CA GLU A 41 3.00 -0.24 7.05
C GLU A 41 3.70 0.12 8.36
N PRO A 42 4.28 1.34 8.45
CA PRO A 42 4.95 1.78 9.67
C PRO A 42 4.00 1.99 10.85
N VAL A 43 2.69 2.09 10.57
CA VAL A 43 1.62 2.27 11.55
C VAL A 43 0.44 1.36 11.19
N ARG A 44 -0.41 1.06 12.16
CA ARG A 44 -1.62 0.26 11.94
C ARG A 44 -2.55 0.94 10.94
N ALA A 45 -3.23 0.13 10.12
CA ALA A 45 -4.26 0.62 9.20
C ALA A 45 -5.47 1.16 9.98
N GLN A 46 -6.03 2.30 9.57
CA GLN A 46 -7.20 2.88 10.23
C GLN A 46 -8.43 1.99 10.02
N SER A 47 -8.51 1.34 8.85
CA SER A 47 -9.57 0.40 8.51
C SER A 47 -9.51 -0.92 9.30
N MET A 48 -8.37 -1.28 9.88
CA MET A 48 -8.15 -2.54 10.60
C MET A 48 -7.24 -2.33 11.83
N PRO A 49 -7.67 -1.55 12.84
CA PRO A 49 -6.83 -1.16 13.96
C PRO A 49 -6.42 -2.32 14.87
N ASP A 50 -7.14 -3.44 14.82
CA ASP A 50 -6.82 -4.63 15.61
C ASP A 50 -5.62 -5.41 15.05
N ILE A 51 -5.30 -5.25 13.77
CA ILE A 51 -4.16 -5.90 13.12
C ILE A 51 -2.89 -5.12 13.46
N PRO A 52 -1.87 -5.75 14.08
CA PRO A 52 -0.61 -5.09 14.40
C PRO A 52 0.18 -4.76 13.13
N THR A 53 1.15 -3.85 13.24
CA THR A 53 2.22 -3.80 12.23
C THR A 53 3.12 -5.03 12.37
N LEU A 54 3.83 -5.42 11.30
CA LEU A 54 4.82 -6.50 11.39
C LEU A 54 5.96 -6.15 12.38
N SER A 55 6.27 -4.87 12.54
CA SER A 55 7.21 -4.40 13.56
C SER A 55 6.69 -4.66 14.99
N GLU A 56 5.41 -4.42 15.25
CA GLU A 56 4.77 -4.76 16.53
C GLU A 56 4.63 -6.26 16.75
N ALA A 57 4.48 -7.04 15.66
CA ALA A 57 4.35 -8.49 15.68
C ALA A 57 5.67 -9.25 15.81
N GLY A 58 6.79 -8.55 16.08
CA GLY A 58 8.08 -9.18 16.36
C GLY A 58 9.02 -9.32 15.16
N VAL A 59 8.80 -8.55 14.09
CA VAL A 59 9.76 -8.40 12.97
C VAL A 59 10.34 -6.97 12.99
N PRO A 60 11.36 -6.70 13.81
CA PRO A 60 11.83 -5.34 14.06
C PRO A 60 12.25 -4.63 12.78
N SER A 61 11.91 -3.35 12.66
CA SER A 61 12.24 -2.50 11.51
C SER A 61 11.63 -2.97 10.17
N PHE A 62 10.72 -3.95 10.18
CA PHE A 62 10.02 -4.34 8.97
C PHE A 62 9.09 -3.20 8.55
N SER A 63 9.31 -2.70 7.34
CA SER A 63 8.42 -1.75 6.69
C SER A 63 8.52 -1.93 5.18
N ALA A 64 7.39 -2.16 4.53
CA ALA A 64 7.27 -2.27 3.09
C ALA A 64 5.89 -1.74 2.63
N PRO A 65 5.58 -0.46 2.91
CA PRO A 65 4.29 0.10 2.56
C PRO A 65 4.10 0.09 1.04
N SER A 66 2.88 -0.26 0.62
CA SER A 66 2.46 -0.18 -0.78
C SER A 66 1.63 1.09 -0.99
N TRP A 67 1.75 1.73 -2.16
CA TRP A 67 1.03 2.97 -2.44
C TRP A 67 0.50 3.04 -3.87
N LEU A 68 -0.56 3.83 -4.03
CA LEU A 68 -1.11 4.24 -5.33
C LEU A 68 -0.93 5.75 -5.48
N ALA A 69 -0.48 6.18 -6.65
CA ALA A 69 -0.26 7.58 -6.96
C ALA A 69 -0.79 7.95 -8.34
N LEU A 70 -1.23 9.20 -8.48
CA LEU A 70 -1.62 9.78 -9.75
C LEU A 70 -0.44 10.53 -10.37
N PHE A 71 -0.20 10.30 -11.66
CA PHE A 71 0.88 10.91 -12.41
C PHE A 71 0.31 11.78 -13.54
N ALA A 72 1.03 12.84 -13.88
CA ALA A 72 0.74 13.69 -15.02
C ALA A 72 1.89 13.65 -16.02
N PRO A 73 1.65 13.90 -17.33
CA PRO A 73 2.71 13.95 -18.33
C PRO A 73 3.82 14.94 -17.98
N ARG A 74 5.04 14.66 -18.44
CA ARG A 74 6.17 15.58 -18.31
C ARG A 74 5.83 16.93 -18.95
N GLY A 75 6.13 18.02 -18.25
CA GLY A 75 5.85 19.37 -18.72
C GLY A 75 4.45 19.90 -18.36
N THR A 76 3.64 19.12 -17.64
CA THR A 76 2.37 19.63 -17.08
C THR A 76 2.64 20.87 -16.21
N PRO A 77 1.98 22.01 -16.45
CA PRO A 77 2.19 23.22 -15.67
C PRO A 77 1.94 23.03 -14.17
N GLN A 78 2.78 23.66 -13.34
CA GLN A 78 2.76 23.46 -11.89
C GLN A 78 1.45 23.93 -11.24
N ASP A 79 0.84 24.99 -11.76
CA ASP A 79 -0.47 25.49 -11.32
C ASP A 79 -1.58 24.45 -11.55
N ARG A 80 -1.53 23.70 -12.65
CA ARG A 80 -2.47 22.60 -12.94
C ARG A 80 -2.28 21.42 -12.00
N ILE A 81 -1.03 21.06 -11.71
CA ILE A 81 -0.70 20.02 -10.73
C ILE A 81 -1.21 20.43 -9.34
N ALA A 82 -0.94 21.67 -8.92
CA ALA A 82 -1.37 22.19 -7.63
C ALA A 82 -2.90 22.19 -7.51
N ARG A 83 -3.61 22.62 -8.57
CA ARG A 83 -5.08 22.60 -8.58
C ARG A 83 -5.62 21.18 -8.46
N LEU A 84 -5.09 20.23 -9.23
CA LEU A 84 -5.56 18.84 -9.19
C LEU A 84 -5.29 18.20 -7.82
N ASN A 85 -4.09 18.40 -7.26
CA ASN A 85 -3.75 17.90 -5.93
C ASN A 85 -4.68 18.46 -4.85
N ALA A 86 -5.00 19.76 -4.90
CA ALA A 86 -5.91 20.38 -3.94
C ALA A 86 -7.33 19.79 -4.00
N GLU A 87 -7.86 19.53 -5.20
CA GLU A 87 -9.18 18.90 -5.32
C GLU A 87 -9.17 17.43 -4.90
N ILE A 88 -8.12 16.67 -5.21
CA ILE A 88 -7.95 15.30 -4.72
C ILE A 88 -7.89 15.28 -3.18
N ALA A 89 -7.12 16.18 -2.56
CA ALA A 89 -6.99 16.24 -1.11
C ALA A 89 -8.35 16.51 -0.43
N LYS A 90 -9.19 17.38 -1.02
CA LYS A 90 -10.56 17.59 -0.54
C LYS A 90 -11.39 16.33 -0.64
N ILE A 91 -11.35 15.63 -1.78
CA ILE A 91 -12.10 14.38 -2.00
C ILE A 91 -11.66 13.32 -0.97
N MET A 92 -10.35 13.16 -0.75
CA MET A 92 -9.81 12.19 0.23
C MET A 92 -10.22 12.49 1.68
N ALA A 93 -10.66 13.72 1.97
CA ALA A 93 -11.21 14.11 3.27
C ALA A 93 -12.73 13.90 3.39
N MET A 94 -13.43 13.60 2.29
CA MET A 94 -14.88 13.38 2.32
C MET A 94 -15.19 11.99 2.89
N ALA A 95 -16.13 11.92 3.84
CA ALA A 95 -16.46 10.68 4.55
C ALA A 95 -16.98 9.57 3.62
N ASP A 96 -17.64 9.92 2.52
CA ASP A 96 -18.09 8.97 1.51
C ASP A 96 -16.95 8.39 0.69
N ALA A 97 -16.01 9.23 0.25
CA ALA A 97 -14.80 8.78 -0.43
C ALA A 97 -13.94 7.88 0.47
N GLN A 98 -13.73 8.28 1.74
CA GLN A 98 -13.01 7.46 2.72
C GLN A 98 -13.67 6.09 2.92
N ARG A 99 -15.00 6.05 3.04
CA ARG A 99 -15.74 4.78 3.18
C ARG A 99 -15.53 3.87 1.97
N VAL A 100 -15.54 4.42 0.76
CA VAL A 100 -15.29 3.66 -0.47
C VAL A 100 -13.86 3.12 -0.49
N LEU A 101 -12.87 3.93 -0.12
CA LEU A 101 -11.46 3.51 -0.06
C LEU A 101 -11.24 2.42 0.98
N PHE A 102 -11.74 2.60 2.21
CA PHE A 102 -11.62 1.59 3.27
C PHE A 102 -12.30 0.28 2.87
N ALA A 103 -13.49 0.33 2.26
CA ALA A 103 -14.16 -0.86 1.74
C ALA A 103 -13.37 -1.59 0.64
N ALA A 104 -12.51 -0.86 -0.08
CA ALA A 104 -11.58 -1.41 -1.07
C ALA A 104 -10.21 -1.79 -0.48
N GLY A 105 -10.01 -1.70 0.84
CA GLY A 105 -8.73 -1.99 1.50
C GLY A 105 -7.64 -0.95 1.23
N LEU A 106 -8.03 0.29 0.96
CA LEU A 106 -7.14 1.41 0.70
C LEU A 106 -7.24 2.46 1.81
N GLU A 107 -6.10 3.06 2.15
CA GLU A 107 -6.02 4.17 3.10
C GLU A 107 -5.92 5.51 2.33
N PRO A 108 -6.72 6.52 2.67
CA PRO A 108 -6.68 7.82 2.02
C PRO A 108 -5.36 8.54 2.34
N ALA A 109 -4.72 9.10 1.32
CA ALA A 109 -3.50 9.89 1.45
C ALA A 109 -3.69 11.27 0.81
N THR A 110 -3.18 12.31 1.48
CA THR A 110 -3.30 13.71 1.03
C THR A 110 -1.92 14.33 0.79
N ASN A 111 -0.94 13.53 0.35
CA ASN A 111 0.42 14.01 0.12
C ASN A 111 0.44 15.14 -0.91
N SER A 112 1.27 16.14 -0.67
CA SER A 112 1.66 17.12 -1.65
C SER A 112 2.49 16.48 -2.78
N PRO A 113 2.57 17.12 -3.97
CA PRO A 113 3.40 16.60 -5.06
C PRO A 113 4.89 16.44 -4.70
N SER A 114 5.40 17.29 -3.80
CA SER A 114 6.79 17.22 -3.33
C SER A 114 7.02 16.11 -2.30
N GLU A 115 6.02 15.77 -1.49
CA GLU A 115 6.05 14.58 -0.62
C GLU A 115 6.01 13.30 -1.43
N MET A 116 5.13 13.22 -2.42
CA MET A 116 5.07 12.05 -3.31
C MET A 116 6.40 11.83 -4.04
N ARG A 117 7.04 12.91 -4.51
CA ARG A 117 8.39 12.81 -5.10
C ARG A 117 9.41 12.23 -4.12
N ARG A 118 9.41 12.68 -2.87
CA ARG A 118 10.30 12.17 -1.82
C ARG A 118 10.05 10.68 -1.53
N ILE A 119 8.78 10.25 -1.52
CA ILE A 119 8.42 8.84 -1.37
C ILE A 119 9.01 8.01 -2.51
N ILE A 120 8.81 8.45 -3.76
CA ILE A 120 9.35 7.75 -4.95
C ILE A 120 10.88 7.66 -4.89
N GLU A 121 11.57 8.76 -4.56
CA GLU A 121 13.03 8.78 -4.47
C GLU A 121 13.55 7.86 -3.36
N ALA A 122 12.90 7.86 -2.19
CA ALA A 122 13.24 6.99 -1.07
C ALA A 122 13.05 5.51 -1.41
N ASP A 123 11.91 5.17 -2.03
CA ASP A 123 11.60 3.80 -2.43
C ASP A 123 12.52 3.32 -3.55
N HIS A 124 12.78 4.15 -4.56
CA HIS A 124 13.72 3.82 -5.62
C HIS A 124 15.10 3.49 -5.04
N LYS A 125 15.59 4.29 -4.09
CA LYS A 125 16.86 4.02 -3.40
C LYS A 125 16.80 2.72 -2.59
N LYS A 126 15.78 2.55 -1.74
CA LYS A 126 15.65 1.39 -0.85
C LYS A 126 15.55 0.09 -1.64
N TRP A 127 14.66 0.03 -2.62
CA TRP A 127 14.43 -1.18 -3.40
C TRP A 127 15.57 -1.46 -4.38
N GLY A 128 16.19 -0.42 -4.96
CA GLY A 128 17.40 -0.58 -5.78
C GLY A 128 18.53 -1.25 -5.00
N GLN A 129 18.81 -0.77 -3.79
CA GLN A 129 19.82 -1.38 -2.90
C GLN A 129 19.49 -2.84 -2.56
N LEU A 130 18.22 -3.15 -2.29
CA LEU A 130 17.80 -4.53 -2.01
C LEU A 130 17.98 -5.44 -3.23
N ILE A 131 17.59 -4.98 -4.42
CA ILE A 131 17.72 -5.75 -5.67
C ILE A 131 19.21 -6.05 -5.94
N GLU A 132 20.08 -5.05 -5.83
CA GLU A 132 21.52 -5.21 -5.99
C GLU A 132 22.11 -6.20 -4.97
N ALA A 133 21.74 -6.08 -3.70
CA ALA A 133 22.25 -6.93 -2.63
C ALA A 133 21.74 -8.39 -2.72
N SER A 134 20.52 -8.60 -3.22
CA SER A 134 19.90 -9.92 -3.32
C SER A 134 20.19 -10.64 -4.64
N GLY A 135 20.70 -9.94 -5.65
CA GLY A 135 20.89 -10.48 -6.99
C GLY A 135 19.59 -10.77 -7.74
N LEU A 136 18.46 -10.20 -7.29
CA LEU A 136 17.16 -10.32 -7.95
C LEU A 136 17.23 -9.75 -9.37
N LYS A 137 16.58 -10.44 -10.31
CA LYS A 137 16.44 -10.01 -11.71
C LYS A 137 14.97 -9.98 -12.08
N ALA A 138 14.60 -9.01 -12.92
CA ALA A 138 13.32 -9.08 -13.61
C ALA A 138 13.41 -10.22 -14.64
N GLU A 139 12.55 -11.21 -14.51
CA GLU A 139 12.32 -12.26 -15.51
C GLU A 139 11.23 -11.84 -16.49
#